data_AF-A0A8T0G376-F1
#
_entry.id   AF-A0A8T0G376-F1
#
_cell.length_a   1.000
_cell.length_b   1.000
_cell.length_c   1.000
_cell.angle_alpha   90.00
_cell.angle_beta   90.00
_cell.angle_gamma   90.00
#
_symmetry.space_group_name_H-M   'P 1'
#
loop_
_entity.id
_entity.type
_entity.pdbx_description
1 polymer ?
#
loop_
_entity_poly.entity_id
_entity_poly.type
_entity_poly.pdbx_seq_one_letter_code
_entity_poly.pdbx_strand_id
1 'polypeptide(L)'
;MGCTFAKTSKSGSVPDLNHAGDAPGAPPPQDPRIPLTVRQKFSISKSWKAIARAMDTTGVAMFVKLFEENKELLALFEKFKHLETREAQEESEELKEHAVSVMNSLDEAINSLENVDQCIDYLRSVGKRHRKINGFKSEYFWKMEAPFLAAVKETLEDRYTENMESIYKTTIHFIIQTVVDGYEGNTQQNSA
;
A
#
# COMPACT_ATOMS: atom_id res chain seq x y z
N MET A 1 50.48 37.51 42.31
CA MET A 1 51.49 37.83 41.29
C MET A 1 52.44 36.64 41.23
N GLY A 2 52.35 35.82 40.19
CA GLY A 2 53.16 34.61 40.03
C GLY A 2 53.48 34.45 38.55
N CYS A 3 54.76 34.61 38.24
CA CYS A 3 55.31 34.69 36.90
C CYS A 3 55.58 33.30 36.28
N THR A 4 55.30 33.24 34.97
CA THR A 4 56.09 32.60 33.89
C THR A 4 56.36 31.10 33.90
N PHE A 5 55.78 30.43 32.90
CA PHE A 5 56.17 29.13 32.36
C PHE A 5 57.43 29.25 31.48
N ALA A 6 58.36 28.29 31.62
CA ALA A 6 59.43 28.03 30.66
C ALA A 6 59.35 26.58 30.14
N LYS A 7 59.47 26.45 28.82
CA LYS A 7 59.39 25.25 27.99
C LYS A 7 60.48 24.22 28.28
N THR A 8 60.15 22.94 28.16
CA THR A 8 61.05 21.91 27.64
C THR A 8 60.33 21.01 26.65
N SER A 9 60.99 20.79 25.51
CA SER A 9 60.59 20.04 24.34
C SER A 9 60.66 18.52 24.55
N LYS A 10 59.67 17.79 24.02
CA LYS A 10 59.82 16.37 23.67
C LYS A 10 59.23 16.11 22.29
N SER A 11 60.08 15.51 21.46
CA SER A 11 59.78 14.92 20.16
C SER A 11 58.72 13.82 20.28
N GLY A 12 57.75 13.83 19.38
CA GLY A 12 56.71 12.81 19.26
C GLY A 12 56.03 12.93 17.89
N SER A 13 56.20 11.88 17.09
CA SER A 13 55.79 11.74 15.70
C SER A 13 54.30 12.01 15.46
N VAL A 14 54.01 12.74 14.38
CA VAL A 14 52.65 13.00 13.88
C VAL A 14 52.09 11.71 13.27
N PRO A 15 50.90 11.21 13.68
CA PRO A 15 50.16 10.23 12.89
C PRO A 15 49.39 10.97 11.78
N ASP A 16 49.56 10.46 10.58
CA ASP A 16 48.92 10.89 9.35
C ASP A 16 47.39 10.73 9.44
N LEU A 17 46.65 11.85 9.44
CA LEU A 17 45.18 11.87 9.43
C LEU A 17 44.66 11.76 8.00
N ASN A 18 44.84 10.58 7.39
CA ASN A 18 44.08 10.19 6.20
C ASN A 18 42.97 9.23 6.62
N HIS A 19 41.90 9.78 7.21
CA HIS A 19 40.62 9.08 7.33
C HIS A 19 39.74 9.54 6.17
N ALA A 20 39.90 8.87 5.03
CA ALA A 20 38.92 8.89 3.97
C ALA A 20 37.63 8.28 4.55
N GLY A 21 36.70 9.14 4.96
CA GLY A 21 35.39 8.72 5.43
C GLY A 21 34.68 7.97 4.31
N ASP A 22 34.27 6.74 4.64
CA ASP A 22 33.45 5.86 3.82
C ASP A 22 32.36 6.68 3.09
N ALA A 23 32.37 6.58 1.76
CA ALA A 23 31.20 6.97 0.99
C ALA A 23 30.00 6.16 1.51
N PRO A 24 28.80 6.76 1.65
CA PRO A 24 27.63 5.99 2.04
C PRO A 24 27.47 4.84 1.06
N GLY A 25 27.52 3.61 1.57
CA GLY A 25 27.35 2.39 0.78
C GLY A 25 26.08 2.48 -0.07
N ALA A 26 26.14 1.89 -1.27
CA ALA A 26 24.99 1.88 -2.18
C ALA A 26 23.73 1.39 -1.44
N PRO A 27 22.56 2.00 -1.67
CA PRO A 27 21.33 1.57 -1.03
C PRO A 27 21.09 0.09 -1.29
N PRO A 28 20.54 -0.65 -0.30
CA PRO A 28 20.30 -2.08 -0.44
C PRO A 28 19.46 -2.37 -1.70
N PRO A 29 19.72 -3.50 -2.39
CA PRO A 29 18.97 -3.88 -3.58
C PRO A 29 17.47 -3.91 -3.30
N GLN A 30 16.69 -3.29 -4.18
CA GLN A 30 15.23 -3.33 -4.11
C GLN A 30 14.75 -4.73 -4.51
N ASP A 31 13.81 -5.30 -3.76
CA ASP A 31 13.18 -6.57 -4.13
C ASP A 31 12.44 -6.39 -5.48
N PRO A 32 12.76 -7.17 -6.53
CA PRO A 32 12.18 -6.98 -7.86
C PRO A 32 10.69 -7.34 -7.92
N ARG A 33 10.15 -8.03 -6.91
CA ARG A 33 8.73 -8.43 -6.86
C ARG A 33 7.81 -7.28 -6.47
N ILE A 34 8.33 -6.21 -5.87
CA ILE A 34 7.56 -5.02 -5.50
C ILE A 34 7.91 -3.85 -6.43
N PRO A 35 6.95 -3.35 -7.24
CA PRO A 35 7.21 -2.29 -8.21
C PRO A 35 7.25 -0.89 -7.58
N LEU A 36 7.69 -0.78 -6.32
CA LEU A 36 7.76 0.48 -5.57
C LEU A 36 9.15 0.68 -5.00
N THR A 37 9.75 1.81 -5.35
CA THR A 37 11.01 2.27 -4.73
C THR A 37 10.80 2.55 -3.24
N VAL A 38 11.90 2.56 -2.47
CA VAL A 38 11.88 2.92 -1.03
C VAL A 38 11.18 4.26 -0.79
N ARG A 39 11.41 5.25 -1.66
CA ARG A 39 10.76 6.56 -1.55
C ARG A 39 9.25 6.48 -1.79
N GLN A 40 8.80 5.68 -2.77
CA GLN A 40 7.38 5.50 -3.06
C GLN A 40 6.67 4.75 -1.94
N LYS A 41 7.30 3.71 -1.35
CA LYS A 41 6.81 3.02 -0.14
C LYS A 41 6.61 4.01 1.01
N PHE A 42 7.62 4.82 1.30
CA PHE A 42 7.52 5.85 2.33
C PHE A 42 6.39 6.86 2.04
N SER A 43 6.28 7.33 0.79
CA SER A 43 5.23 8.26 0.38
C SER A 43 3.83 7.67 0.58
N ILE A 44 3.59 6.43 0.13
CA ILE A 44 2.28 5.81 0.28
C ILE A 44 1.96 5.53 1.74
N SER A 45 2.88 4.97 2.54
CA SER A 45 2.66 4.73 3.97
C SER A 45 2.36 6.02 4.73
N LYS A 46 2.98 7.14 4.35
CA LYS A 46 2.72 8.45 4.97
C LYS A 46 1.34 8.99 4.59
N SER A 47 0.99 8.99 3.30
CA SER A 47 -0.33 9.48 2.85
C SER A 47 -1.47 8.59 3.34
N TRP A 48 -1.22 7.27 3.43
CA TRP A 48 -2.20 6.29 3.87
C TRP A 48 -2.73 6.54 5.28
N LYS A 49 -1.94 7.17 6.15
CA LYS A 49 -2.41 7.56 7.50
C LYS A 49 -3.67 8.42 7.48
N ALA A 50 -3.90 9.23 6.45
CA ALA A 50 -5.14 10.00 6.32
C ALA A 50 -6.33 9.09 6.00
N ILE A 51 -6.14 8.13 5.09
CA ILE A 51 -7.13 7.12 4.73
C ILE A 51 -7.43 6.21 5.92
N ALA A 52 -6.41 5.82 6.70
CA ALA A 52 -6.55 5.04 7.93
C ALA A 52 -7.43 5.71 8.99
N ARG A 53 -7.54 7.04 8.99
CA ARG A 53 -8.47 7.77 9.87
C ARG A 53 -9.88 7.90 9.28
N ALA A 54 -10.07 7.53 8.02
CA ALA A 54 -11.29 7.69 7.24
C ALA A 54 -11.68 6.36 6.55
N MET A 55 -11.36 5.23 7.17
CA MET A 55 -11.50 3.90 6.56
C MET A 55 -12.94 3.61 6.13
N ASP A 56 -13.90 3.89 7.00
CA ASP A 56 -15.33 3.69 6.74
C ASP A 56 -15.79 4.52 5.54
N THR A 57 -15.55 5.83 5.56
CA THR A 57 -16.02 6.74 4.51
C THR A 57 -15.33 6.46 3.17
N THR A 58 -14.02 6.24 3.18
CA THR A 58 -13.25 5.91 1.97
C THR A 58 -13.70 4.58 1.38
N GLY A 59 -13.89 3.56 2.24
CA GLY A 59 -14.32 2.23 1.81
C GLY A 59 -15.72 2.23 1.22
N VAL A 60 -16.67 2.91 1.87
CA VAL A 60 -18.04 3.03 1.35
C VAL A 60 -18.04 3.77 0.02
N ALA A 61 -17.33 4.90 -0.10
CA ALA A 61 -17.22 5.64 -1.36
C ALA A 61 -16.64 4.78 -2.50
N MET A 62 -15.63 3.96 -2.19
CA MET A 62 -15.06 3.00 -3.15
C MET A 62 -16.11 1.98 -3.62
N PHE A 63 -16.89 1.39 -2.71
CA PHE A 63 -17.88 0.37 -3.08
C PHE A 63 -19.10 0.94 -3.79
N VAL A 64 -19.58 2.11 -3.37
CA VAL A 64 -20.66 2.83 -4.07
C VAL A 64 -20.28 3.03 -5.53
N LYS A 65 -19.07 3.55 -5.76
CA LYS A 65 -18.56 3.77 -7.12
C LYS A 65 -18.36 2.47 -7.91
N LEU A 66 -17.90 1.40 -7.24
CA LEU A 66 -17.80 0.07 -7.86
C LEU A 66 -19.15 -0.40 -8.41
N PHE A 67 -20.22 -0.26 -7.63
CA PHE A 67 -21.56 -0.71 -8.02
C PHE A 67 -22.25 0.24 -9.00
N GLU A 68 -21.95 1.54 -8.97
CA GLU A 68 -22.38 2.49 -10.01
C GLU A 68 -21.83 2.08 -11.39
N GLU A 69 -20.56 1.67 -11.45
CA GLU A 69 -19.85 1.32 -12.69
C GLU A 69 -20.04 -0.16 -13.11
N ASN A 70 -20.36 -1.06 -12.16
CA ASN A 70 -20.42 -2.51 -12.37
C ASN A 70 -21.58 -3.14 -11.56
N LYS A 71 -22.81 -2.73 -11.88
CA LYS A 71 -24.04 -3.15 -11.17
C LYS A 71 -24.21 -4.65 -11.02
N GLU A 72 -23.72 -5.43 -12.00
CA GLU A 72 -23.78 -6.89 -11.99
C GLU A 72 -23.02 -7.52 -10.80
N LEU A 73 -22.00 -6.85 -10.27
CA LEU A 73 -21.23 -7.35 -9.13
C LEU A 73 -22.04 -7.37 -7.84
N LEU A 74 -23.05 -6.51 -7.73
CA LEU A 74 -23.91 -6.42 -6.56
C LEU A 74 -24.61 -7.76 -6.26
N ALA A 75 -24.90 -8.55 -7.30
CA ALA A 75 -25.51 -9.87 -7.17
C ALA A 75 -24.65 -10.89 -6.39
N LEU A 76 -23.34 -10.66 -6.25
CA LEU A 76 -22.43 -11.52 -5.47
C LEU A 76 -22.56 -11.30 -3.95
N PHE A 77 -23.23 -10.23 -3.52
CA PHE A 77 -23.29 -9.79 -2.13
C PHE A 77 -24.65 -10.11 -1.50
N GLU A 78 -24.88 -11.37 -1.14
CA GLU A 78 -26.17 -11.88 -0.65
C GLU A 78 -26.86 -11.01 0.42
N LYS A 79 -26.09 -10.40 1.33
CA LYS A 79 -26.63 -9.55 2.41
C LYS A 79 -27.22 -8.22 1.93
N PHE A 80 -26.67 -7.65 0.86
CA PHE A 80 -27.01 -6.29 0.42
C PHE A 80 -27.17 -6.15 -1.10
N LYS A 81 -27.41 -7.27 -1.80
CA LYS A 81 -27.60 -7.30 -3.25
C LYS A 81 -28.80 -6.49 -3.77
N HIS A 82 -29.68 -6.05 -2.87
CA HIS A 82 -30.87 -5.26 -3.17
C HIS A 82 -30.62 -3.74 -3.11
N LEU A 83 -29.43 -3.31 -2.69
CA LEU A 83 -29.06 -1.89 -2.60
C LEU A 83 -28.67 -1.34 -3.98
N GLU A 84 -29.66 -0.99 -4.79
CA GLU A 84 -29.44 -0.57 -6.19
C GLU A 84 -29.21 0.95 -6.36
N THR A 85 -29.42 1.74 -5.30
CA THR A 85 -29.19 3.20 -5.32
C THR A 85 -28.00 3.58 -4.46
N ARG A 86 -27.38 4.70 -4.80
CA ARG A 86 -26.26 5.28 -4.08
C ARG A 86 -26.61 5.53 -2.61
N GLU A 87 -27.76 6.15 -2.38
CA GLU A 87 -28.22 6.53 -1.03
C GLU A 87 -28.40 5.28 -0.16
N ALA A 88 -29.02 4.23 -0.70
CA ALA A 88 -29.23 2.98 0.02
C ALA A 88 -27.91 2.25 0.34
N GLN A 89 -26.93 2.34 -0.56
CA GLN A 89 -25.59 1.79 -0.35
C GLN A 89 -24.83 2.57 0.74
N GLU A 90 -24.85 3.90 0.69
CA GLU A 90 -24.17 4.76 1.67
C GLU A 90 -24.72 4.58 3.11
N GLU A 91 -26.02 4.28 3.25
CA GLU A 91 -26.69 4.08 4.54
C GLU A 91 -26.62 2.63 5.07
N SER A 92 -26.09 1.68 4.31
CA SER A 92 -26.07 0.25 4.72
C SER A 92 -24.90 -0.09 5.64
N GLU A 93 -25.25 -0.59 6.83
CA GLU A 93 -24.27 -1.15 7.77
C GLU A 93 -23.60 -2.41 7.22
N GLU A 94 -24.32 -3.29 6.51
CA GLU A 94 -23.72 -4.49 5.92
C GLU A 94 -22.69 -4.15 4.84
N LEU A 95 -22.96 -3.13 4.02
CA LEU A 95 -21.97 -2.66 3.05
C LEU A 95 -20.77 -2.04 3.77
N LYS A 96 -21.01 -1.21 4.78
CA LYS A 96 -19.97 -0.56 5.57
C LYS A 96 -19.04 -1.58 6.24
N GLU A 97 -19.59 -2.62 6.87
CA GLU A 97 -18.80 -3.71 7.46
C GLU A 97 -17.88 -4.38 6.43
N HIS A 98 -18.41 -4.65 5.24
CA HIS A 98 -17.63 -5.27 4.17
C HIS A 98 -16.55 -4.31 3.64
N ALA A 99 -16.91 -3.05 3.41
CA ALA A 99 -15.99 -2.01 2.97
C ALA A 99 -14.81 -1.85 3.92
N VAL A 100 -15.08 -1.79 5.24
CA VAL A 100 -14.04 -1.72 6.27
C VAL A 100 -13.16 -2.98 6.26
N SER A 101 -13.73 -4.17 6.05
CA SER A 101 -12.94 -5.41 5.95
C SER A 101 -11.95 -5.38 4.78
N VAL A 102 -12.36 -4.85 3.63
CA VAL A 102 -11.48 -4.67 2.47
C VAL A 102 -10.43 -3.61 2.73
N MET A 103 -10.82 -2.46 3.28
CA MET A 103 -9.89 -1.37 3.61
C MET A 103 -8.83 -1.79 4.64
N ASN A 104 -9.19 -2.61 5.63
CA ASN A 104 -8.24 -3.22 6.56
C ASN A 104 -7.28 -4.19 5.86
N SER A 105 -7.73 -4.88 4.81
CA SER A 105 -6.83 -5.73 4.02
C SER A 105 -5.83 -4.91 3.21
N LEU A 106 -6.24 -3.75 2.69
CA LEU A 106 -5.33 -2.81 2.03
C LEU A 106 -4.36 -2.17 3.02
N ASP A 107 -4.83 -1.85 4.23
CA ASP A 107 -4.00 -1.33 5.33
C ASP A 107 -2.88 -2.30 5.71
N GLU A 108 -3.21 -3.58 5.93
CA GLU A 108 -2.24 -4.63 6.22
C GLU A 108 -1.22 -4.79 5.07
N ALA A 109 -1.68 -4.75 3.82
CA ALA A 109 -0.80 -4.82 2.65
C ALA A 109 0.18 -3.63 2.60
N ILE A 110 -0.29 -2.42 2.87
CA ILE A 110 0.53 -1.20 2.86
C ILE A 110 1.52 -1.17 4.03
N ASN A 111 1.11 -1.64 5.20
CA ASN A 111 1.96 -1.72 6.38
C ASN A 111 3.02 -2.83 6.28
N SER A 112 2.82 -3.82 5.41
CA SER A 112 3.76 -4.92 5.17
C SER A 112 4.69 -4.71 3.96
N LEU A 113 4.65 -3.58 3.24
CA LEU A 113 5.49 -3.35 2.03
C LEU A 113 7.01 -3.43 2.26
N GLU A 114 7.47 -3.30 3.50
CA GLU A 114 8.87 -3.48 3.89
C GLU A 114 9.25 -4.97 4.00
N ASN A 115 8.29 -5.85 4.32
CA ASN A 115 8.45 -7.31 4.33
C ASN A 115 7.69 -7.92 3.15
N VAL A 116 8.36 -7.99 2.00
CA VAL A 116 7.76 -8.39 0.72
C VAL A 116 7.14 -9.79 0.77
N ASP A 117 7.78 -10.75 1.46
CA ASP A 117 7.22 -12.09 1.61
C ASP A 117 5.91 -12.09 2.40
N GLN A 118 5.87 -11.39 3.55
CA GLN A 118 4.64 -11.23 4.34
C GLN A 118 3.54 -10.54 3.54
N CYS A 119 3.86 -9.47 2.81
CA CYS A 119 2.91 -8.74 1.99
C CYS A 119 2.29 -9.64 0.91
N ILE A 120 3.14 -10.36 0.16
CA ILE A 120 2.70 -11.25 -0.92
C ILE A 120 1.87 -12.42 -0.37
N ASP A 121 2.32 -13.05 0.72
CA ASP A 121 1.60 -14.18 1.33
C ASP A 121 0.22 -13.76 1.84
N TYR A 122 0.15 -12.59 2.48
CA TYR A 122 -1.11 -12.01 2.94
C TYR A 122 -2.08 -11.76 1.76
N LEU A 123 -1.63 -11.05 0.72
CA LEU A 123 -2.44 -10.75 -0.47
C LEU A 123 -2.90 -12.02 -1.20
N ARG A 124 -2.02 -13.01 -1.35
CA ARG A 124 -2.38 -14.31 -1.92
C ARG A 124 -3.44 -15.02 -1.09
N SER A 125 -3.37 -14.91 0.24
CA SER A 125 -4.40 -15.48 1.13
C SER A 125 -5.77 -14.82 0.93
N VAL A 126 -5.81 -13.51 0.67
CA VAL A 126 -7.03 -12.77 0.33
C VAL A 126 -7.63 -13.35 -0.97
N GLY A 127 -6.82 -13.53 -2.01
CA GLY A 127 -7.24 -14.15 -3.27
C GLY A 127 -7.80 -15.56 -3.09
N LYS A 128 -7.12 -16.41 -2.32
CA LYS A 128 -7.58 -17.77 -2.00
C LYS A 128 -8.95 -17.79 -1.32
N ARG A 129 -9.24 -16.84 -0.42
CA ARG A 129 -10.55 -16.73 0.25
C ARG A 129 -11.69 -16.45 -0.73
N HIS A 130 -11.45 -15.63 -1.75
CA HIS A 130 -12.47 -15.27 -2.74
C HIS A 130 -12.89 -16.44 -3.65
N ARG A 131 -12.08 -17.49 -3.78
CA ARG A 131 -12.46 -18.73 -4.51
C ARG A 131 -13.69 -19.41 -3.92
N LYS A 132 -14.00 -19.16 -2.64
CA LYS A 132 -15.16 -19.73 -1.96
C LYS A 132 -16.47 -19.01 -2.32
N ILE A 133 -16.39 -17.87 -3.00
CA ILE A 133 -17.56 -17.09 -3.40
C ILE A 133 -18.07 -17.66 -4.73
N ASN A 134 -19.28 -18.21 -4.71
CA ASN A 134 -19.91 -18.78 -5.90
C ASN A 134 -20.10 -17.71 -6.98
N GLY A 135 -19.72 -18.03 -8.22
CA GLY A 135 -19.84 -17.11 -9.36
C GLY A 135 -18.83 -15.96 -9.41
N PHE A 136 -17.93 -15.84 -8.43
CA PHE A 136 -16.84 -14.85 -8.47
C PHE A 136 -15.81 -15.23 -9.54
N LYS A 137 -15.28 -14.24 -10.27
CA LYS A 137 -14.24 -14.42 -11.29
C LYS A 137 -13.06 -13.50 -10.99
N SER A 138 -11.84 -13.92 -11.36
CA SER A 138 -10.63 -13.11 -11.11
C SER A 138 -10.70 -11.72 -11.75
N GLU A 139 -11.34 -11.59 -12.92
CA GLU A 139 -11.55 -10.33 -13.62
C GLU A 139 -12.28 -9.26 -12.79
N TYR A 140 -13.09 -9.66 -11.80
CA TYR A 140 -13.82 -8.74 -10.94
C TYR A 140 -12.92 -7.97 -9.98
N PHE A 141 -11.73 -8.49 -9.63
CA PHE A 141 -10.78 -7.72 -8.82
C PHE A 141 -10.31 -6.45 -9.54
N TRP A 142 -10.11 -6.52 -10.86
CA TRP A 142 -9.68 -5.37 -11.65
C TRP A 142 -10.72 -4.25 -11.72
N LYS A 143 -11.99 -4.57 -11.48
CA LYS A 143 -13.06 -3.56 -11.38
C LYS A 143 -12.90 -2.64 -10.17
N MET A 144 -12.09 -3.03 -9.17
CA MET A 144 -11.81 -2.23 -7.97
C MET A 144 -10.83 -1.08 -8.21
N GLU A 145 -9.96 -1.16 -9.23
CA GLU A 145 -8.85 -0.22 -9.40
C GLU A 145 -9.32 1.24 -9.52
N ALA A 146 -10.24 1.52 -10.45
CA ALA A 146 -10.73 2.88 -10.67
C ALA A 146 -11.56 3.41 -9.49
N PRO A 147 -12.50 2.65 -8.91
CA PRO A 147 -13.20 3.06 -7.69
C PRO A 147 -12.28 3.35 -6.50
N PHE A 148 -11.25 2.52 -6.29
CA PHE A 148 -10.27 2.75 -5.23
C PHE A 148 -9.52 4.07 -5.43
N LEU A 149 -8.97 4.31 -6.63
CA LEU A 149 -8.23 5.53 -6.93
C LEU A 149 -9.11 6.78 -6.78
N ALA A 150 -10.38 6.69 -7.17
CA ALA A 150 -11.33 7.78 -7.00
C ALA A 150 -11.63 8.08 -5.52
N ALA A 151 -11.88 7.06 -4.70
CA ALA A 151 -12.15 7.23 -3.27
C ALA A 151 -10.92 7.77 -2.51
N VAL A 152 -9.73 7.30 -2.87
CA VAL A 152 -8.45 7.82 -2.33
C VAL A 152 -8.26 9.28 -2.71
N LYS A 153 -8.53 9.65 -3.96
CA LYS A 153 -8.45 11.04 -4.42
C LYS A 153 -9.40 11.95 -3.65
N GLU A 154 -10.64 11.51 -3.45
CA GLU A 154 -11.63 12.26 -2.66
C GLU A 154 -11.18 12.44 -1.21
N THR A 155 -10.62 11.41 -0.59
CA THR A 155 -10.17 11.44 0.81
C THR A 155 -8.91 12.28 1.03
N LEU A 156 -8.02 12.30 0.04
CA LEU A 156 -6.76 13.03 0.15
C LEU A 156 -6.84 14.46 -0.36
N GLU A 157 -7.85 14.78 -1.16
CA GLU A 157 -8.12 16.10 -1.73
C GLU A 157 -6.84 16.69 -2.37
N ASP A 158 -6.44 17.91 -2.00
CA ASP A 158 -5.25 18.61 -2.50
C ASP A 158 -3.94 17.84 -2.27
N ARG A 159 -3.92 16.86 -1.36
CA ARG A 159 -2.74 16.01 -1.12
C ARG A 159 -2.59 14.91 -2.17
N TYR A 160 -3.62 14.64 -2.97
CA TYR A 160 -3.58 13.69 -4.08
C TYR A 160 -3.00 14.34 -5.35
N THR A 161 -1.71 14.62 -5.31
CA THR A 161 -0.96 15.18 -6.45
C THR A 161 -0.77 14.16 -7.57
N GLU A 162 -0.39 14.59 -8.77
CA GLU A 162 -0.08 13.69 -9.91
C GLU A 162 0.97 12.63 -9.55
N ASN A 163 1.98 13.01 -8.76
CA ASN A 163 2.96 12.07 -8.25
C ASN A 163 2.33 11.03 -7.30
N MET A 164 1.42 11.45 -6.42
CA MET A 164 0.70 10.50 -5.56
C MET A 164 -0.21 9.60 -6.38
N GLU A 165 -0.89 10.12 -7.40
CA GLU A 165 -1.70 9.31 -8.30
C GLU A 165 -0.89 8.19 -8.96
N SER A 166 0.30 8.50 -9.48
CA SER A 166 1.20 7.49 -10.06
C SER A 166 1.61 6.42 -9.04
N ILE A 167 1.86 6.83 -7.79
CA ILE A 167 2.22 5.90 -6.72
C ILE A 167 1.04 4.99 -6.37
N TYR A 168 -0.15 5.56 -6.16
CA TYR A 168 -1.35 4.79 -5.83
C TYR A 168 -1.74 3.83 -6.94
N LYS A 169 -1.67 4.25 -8.22
CA LYS A 169 -1.87 3.37 -9.38
C LYS A 169 -0.93 2.17 -9.35
N THR A 170 0.36 2.42 -9.15
CA THR A 170 1.37 1.34 -9.10
C THR A 170 1.10 0.39 -7.95
N THR A 171 0.76 0.91 -6.77
CA THR A 171 0.49 0.10 -5.58
C THR A 171 -0.79 -0.73 -5.73
N ILE A 172 -1.91 -0.13 -6.16
CA ILE A 172 -3.17 -0.87 -6.28
C ILE A 172 -3.07 -1.94 -7.37
N HIS A 173 -2.39 -1.64 -8.47
CA HIS A 173 -2.15 -2.61 -9.54
C HIS A 173 -1.35 -3.81 -9.02
N PHE A 174 -0.27 -3.58 -8.27
CA PHE A 174 0.49 -4.64 -7.61
C PHE A 174 -0.36 -5.48 -6.65
N ILE A 175 -1.17 -4.81 -5.81
CA ILE A 175 -2.06 -5.47 -4.86
C ILE A 175 -3.05 -6.37 -5.59
N ILE A 176 -3.77 -5.83 -6.58
CA ILE A 176 -4.78 -6.56 -7.35
C ILE A 176 -4.14 -7.75 -8.07
N GLN A 177 -3.01 -7.55 -8.76
CA GLN A 177 -2.30 -8.64 -9.44
C GLN A 177 -1.93 -9.76 -8.46
N THR A 178 -1.40 -9.42 -7.28
CA THR A 178 -0.99 -10.41 -6.28
C THR A 178 -2.19 -11.18 -5.70
N VAL A 179 -3.32 -10.50 -5.52
CA VAL A 179 -4.59 -11.11 -5.11
C VAL A 179 -5.12 -12.04 -6.20
N VAL A 180 -5.05 -11.62 -7.48
CA VAL A 180 -5.42 -12.44 -8.65
C VAL A 180 -4.55 -13.70 -8.72
N ASP A 181 -3.23 -13.58 -8.56
CA ASP A 181 -2.32 -14.73 -8.52
C ASP A 181 -2.71 -15.70 -7.39
N GLY A 182 -3.04 -15.16 -6.21
CA GLY A 182 -3.56 -15.93 -5.09
C GLY A 182 -4.90 -16.61 -5.40
N TYR A 183 -5.78 -15.96 -6.16
CA TYR A 183 -7.06 -16.52 -6.59
C TYR A 183 -6.89 -17.60 -7.66
N GLU A 184 -5.97 -17.46 -8.60
CA GLU A 184 -5.75 -18.43 -9.69
C GLU A 184 -4.88 -19.61 -9.25
N GLY A 185 -4.04 -19.41 -8.23
CA GLY A 185 -3.10 -20.43 -7.74
C GLY A 185 -1.75 -20.33 -8.42
N ASN A 186 -1.49 -19.21 -9.07
CA ASN A 186 -0.22 -18.91 -9.71
C ASN A 186 0.83 -18.75 -8.59
N THR A 187 1.76 -19.69 -8.55
CA THR A 187 2.95 -19.63 -7.70
C THR A 187 4.13 -19.15 -8.54
N GLN A 188 3.95 -18.07 -9.33
CA GLN A 188 5.11 -17.48 -9.98
C GLN A 188 5.94 -16.74 -8.92
N GLN A 189 7.03 -17.39 -8.50
CA GLN A 189 8.29 -16.71 -8.27
C GLN A 189 8.67 -16.09 -9.62
N ASN A 190 8.60 -14.77 -9.74
CA ASN A 190 9.18 -14.08 -10.89
C ASN A 190 10.67 -14.41 -10.93
N SER A 191 11.02 -15.41 -11.73
CA SER A 191 12.37 -15.79 -12.07
C SER A 191 12.74 -15.01 -13.32
N ALA A 192 13.50 -13.94 -13.15
CA ALA A 192 14.57 -13.45 -14.01
C ALA A 192 15.15 -12.16 -13.40
#